data_AF-A0A7R9QXJ5-F1
#
_entry.id   AF-A0A7R9QXJ5-F1
#
_cell.length_a   1.000
_cell.length_b   1.000
_cell.length_c   1.000
_cell.angle_alpha   90.00
_cell.angle_beta   90.00
_cell.angle_gamma   90.00
#
_symmetry.space_group_name_H-M   'P 1'
#
loop_
_entity.id
_entity.type
_entity.pdbx_description
1 polymer ?
#
loop_
_entity_poly.entity_id
_entity_poly.type
_entity_poly.pdbx_seq_one_letter_code
_entity_poly.pdbx_strand_id
1 'polypeptide(L)'
;VVDKELDLEQHIRELGHDLSARPEVRLTANTCSGSLYKLCQNSDNKWRKRFFVFDRENQLLAYFASKSHFKRNRKPNGGVAFAEIRDVFVDHTRIKAHEERPRFVFSVATLSRTYVLSTFAAEVMRIWVDAVCTGALAESRFE
;
A
#
# COMPACT_ATOMS: atom_id res chain seq x y z
N VAL A 1 -21.19 3.06 -0.96
CA VAL A 1 -21.24 1.58 -0.98
C VAL A 1 -20.03 1.12 -1.77
N VAL A 2 -19.01 0.57 -1.11
CA VAL A 2 -17.87 -0.09 -1.79
C VAL A 2 -18.40 -0.86 -2.98
N ASP A 3 -17.80 -0.72 -4.16
CA ASP A 3 -18.16 -1.54 -5.31
C ASP A 3 -17.91 -3.02 -4.94
N LYS A 4 -18.97 -3.67 -4.43
CA LYS A 4 -18.89 -5.02 -3.86
C LYS A 4 -18.62 -6.06 -4.95
N GLU A 5 -18.70 -5.68 -6.22
CA GLU A 5 -18.47 -6.55 -7.37
C GLU A 5 -17.03 -6.46 -7.90
N LEU A 6 -16.26 -5.44 -7.54
CA LEU A 6 -14.87 -5.34 -7.96
C LEU A 6 -14.02 -6.47 -7.38
N ASP A 7 -13.50 -7.35 -8.22
CA ASP A 7 -12.40 -8.25 -7.88
C ASP A 7 -11.07 -7.49 -8.01
N LEU A 8 -10.42 -7.23 -6.88
CA LEU A 8 -9.17 -6.47 -6.84
C LEU A 8 -8.04 -7.14 -7.64
N GLU A 9 -7.92 -8.47 -7.59
CA GLU A 9 -6.85 -9.16 -8.29
C GLU A 9 -7.05 -9.07 -9.80
N GLN A 10 -8.28 -9.30 -10.26
CA GLN A 10 -8.64 -9.15 -11.67
C GLN A 10 -8.43 -7.71 -12.14
N HIS A 11 -8.91 -6.72 -11.38
CA HIS A 11 -8.77 -5.31 -11.72
C HIS A 11 -7.31 -4.89 -11.89
N ILE A 12 -6.43 -5.32 -10.97
CA ILE A 12 -5.00 -5.01 -11.05
C ILE A 12 -4.36 -5.67 -12.28
N ARG A 13 -4.79 -6.89 -12.67
CA ARG A 13 -4.32 -7.52 -13.92
C ARG A 13 -4.81 -6.77 -15.17
N GLU A 14 -6.05 -6.26 -15.16
CA GLU A 14 -6.62 -5.47 -16.26
C GLU A 14 -5.88 -4.13 -16.47
N LEU A 15 -5.31 -3.57 -15.41
CA LEU A 15 -4.39 -2.42 -15.49
C LEU A 15 -3.01 -2.78 -16.10
N GLY A 16 -2.77 -4.06 -16.41
CA GLY A 16 -1.57 -4.54 -17.10
C GLY A 16 -0.47 -5.09 -16.20
N HIS A 17 -0.73 -5.29 -14.91
CA HIS A 17 0.26 -5.84 -13.98
C HIS A 17 0.43 -7.35 -14.10
N ASP A 18 1.69 -7.80 -14.19
CA ASP A 18 2.04 -9.22 -14.09
C ASP A 18 2.28 -9.63 -12.63
N LEU A 19 1.28 -10.29 -12.05
CA LEU A 19 1.31 -10.77 -10.67
C LEU A 19 2.10 -12.08 -10.49
N SER A 20 2.35 -12.82 -11.56
CA SER A 20 3.05 -14.11 -11.49
C SER A 20 4.53 -13.96 -11.12
N ALA A 21 5.13 -12.84 -11.52
CA ALA A 21 6.54 -12.53 -11.29
C ALA A 21 6.82 -11.82 -9.94
N ARG A 22 5.82 -11.60 -9.09
CA ARG A 22 5.92 -10.73 -7.89
C ARG A 22 5.43 -11.39 -6.60
N PRO A 23 6.14 -12.41 -6.07
CA PRO A 23 5.76 -13.09 -4.84
C PRO A 23 5.82 -12.20 -3.59
N GLU A 24 6.42 -11.00 -3.67
CA GLU A 24 6.48 -10.03 -2.59
C GLU A 24 5.13 -9.38 -2.27
N VAL A 25 4.20 -9.41 -3.25
CA VAL A 25 2.83 -8.93 -3.12
C VAL A 25 1.87 -10.08 -3.35
N ARG A 26 0.91 -10.24 -2.45
CA ARG A 26 -0.17 -11.21 -2.59
C ARG A 26 -1.48 -10.46 -2.71
N LEU A 27 -2.14 -10.67 -3.85
CA LEU A 27 -3.49 -10.20 -4.11
C LEU A 27 -4.50 -11.33 -3.93
N THR A 28 -5.72 -10.93 -3.57
CA THR A 28 -6.96 -11.70 -3.67
C THR A 28 -8.05 -10.72 -4.12
N ALA A 29 -9.27 -11.21 -4.38
CA ALA A 29 -10.41 -10.35 -4.72
C ALA A 29 -10.64 -9.17 -3.75
N ASN A 30 -10.27 -9.31 -2.47
CA ASN A 30 -10.53 -8.30 -1.43
C ASN A 30 -9.27 -7.75 -0.75
N THR A 31 -8.08 -8.30 -1.00
CA THR A 31 -6.88 -7.90 -0.24
C THR A 31 -5.65 -7.73 -1.12
N CYS A 32 -4.81 -6.75 -0.79
CA CYS A 32 -3.44 -6.63 -1.28
C CYS A 32 -2.51 -6.62 -0.06
N SER A 33 -1.56 -7.55 0.01
CA SER A 33 -0.68 -7.69 1.18
C SER A 33 0.76 -7.97 0.79
N GLY A 34 1.70 -7.43 1.57
CA GLY A 34 3.11 -7.46 1.19
C GLY A 34 4.00 -6.67 2.14
N SER A 35 5.32 -6.84 2.01
CA SER A 35 6.26 -6.04 2.81
C SER A 35 6.62 -4.74 2.11
N LEU A 36 6.48 -3.63 2.82
CA LEU A 36 6.96 -2.31 2.39
C LEU A 36 7.89 -1.72 3.44
N TYR A 37 8.69 -0.74 3.06
CA TYR A 37 9.44 0.08 4.00
C TYR A 37 8.66 1.35 4.27
N LYS A 38 8.33 1.60 5.54
CA LYS A 38 7.69 2.84 5.98
C LYS A 38 8.75 3.80 6.52
N LEU A 39 8.69 5.06 6.12
CA LEU A 39 9.51 6.11 6.70
C LEU A 39 9.02 6.45 8.12
N CYS A 40 9.93 6.48 9.08
CA CYS A 40 9.68 6.95 10.43
C CYS A 40 10.15 8.40 10.58
N GLN A 41 9.21 9.35 10.46
CA GLN A 41 9.51 10.78 10.57
C GLN A 41 10.07 11.17 11.95
N ASN A 42 9.64 10.49 13.03
CA ASN A 42 10.08 10.80 14.39
C ASN A 42 11.37 10.08 14.83
N SER A 43 12.04 9.34 13.94
CA SER A 43 13.26 8.57 14.30
C SER A 43 14.33 8.64 13.21
N ASP A 44 14.85 9.84 12.97
CA ASP A 44 15.94 10.15 12.03
C ASP A 44 15.65 9.78 10.56
N ASN A 45 14.40 9.87 10.11
CA ASN A 45 14.01 9.46 8.75
C ASN A 45 14.45 8.03 8.39
N LYS A 46 14.45 7.12 9.38
CA LYS A 46 14.80 5.71 9.16
C LYS A 46 13.65 4.96 8.48
N TRP A 47 14.01 4.14 7.49
CA TRP A 47 13.09 3.21 6.83
C TRP A 47 12.92 1.94 7.65
N ARG A 48 11.68 1.58 8.00
CA ARG A 48 11.38 0.35 8.73
C ARG A 48 10.52 -0.59 7.88
N LYS A 49 10.97 -1.83 7.68
CA LYS A 49 10.17 -2.86 7.02
C LYS A 49 8.93 -3.19 7.85
N ARG A 50 7.77 -3.17 7.23
CA ARG A 50 6.46 -3.51 7.83
C ARG A 50 5.67 -4.35 6.83
N PHE A 51 4.80 -5.21 7.34
CA PHE A 51 3.88 -5.98 6.52
C PHE A 51 2.58 -5.19 6.41
N PHE A 52 2.24 -4.74 5.21
CA PHE A 52 1.03 -3.99 4.93
C PHE A 52 -0.08 -4.93 4.43
N VAL A 53 -1.31 -4.56 4.75
CA VAL A 53 -2.53 -5.21 4.29
C VAL A 53 -3.53 -4.11 3.93
N PHE A 54 -3.83 -4.01 2.64
CA PHE A 54 -5.01 -3.33 2.13
C PHE A 54 -6.17 -4.32 2.16
N ASP A 55 -7.28 -3.94 2.78
CA ASP A 55 -8.42 -4.80 3.04
C ASP A 55 -9.70 -4.07 2.63
N ARG A 56 -10.33 -4.55 1.55
CA ARG A 56 -11.58 -3.99 1.01
C ARG A 56 -12.79 -4.36 1.84
N GLU A 57 -12.80 -5.49 2.54
CA GLU A 57 -13.95 -5.84 3.37
C GLU A 57 -14.02 -4.91 4.58
N ASN A 58 -12.87 -4.62 5.19
CA ASN A 58 -12.77 -3.76 6.35
C ASN A 58 -12.48 -2.28 6.01
N GLN A 59 -12.38 -1.94 4.73
CA GLN A 59 -12.16 -0.58 4.22
C GLN A 59 -10.96 0.13 4.86
N LEU A 60 -9.83 -0.58 4.99
CA LEU A 60 -8.66 -0.07 5.68
C LEU A 60 -7.33 -0.52 5.06
N LEU A 61 -6.32 0.35 5.20
CA LEU A 61 -4.92 0.05 4.97
C LEU A 61 -4.21 -0.05 6.31
N ALA A 62 -3.82 -1.25 6.73
CA ALA A 62 -3.14 -1.51 7.99
C ALA A 62 -1.69 -1.98 7.78
N TYR A 63 -0.87 -1.84 8.83
CA TYR A 63 0.46 -2.41 8.86
C TYR A 63 0.78 -3.12 10.18
N PHE A 64 1.65 -4.11 10.07
CA PHE A 64 2.12 -4.99 11.14
C PHE A 64 3.65 -4.99 11.17
N ALA A 65 4.22 -5.37 12.31
CA ALA A 65 5.67 -5.48 12.47
C ALA A 65 6.30 -6.42 11.44
N SER A 66 5.63 -7.54 11.13
CA SER A 66 6.05 -8.52 10.13
C SER A 66 4.87 -9.41 9.69
N LYS A 67 5.07 -10.20 8.61
CA LYS A 67 4.11 -11.21 8.15
C LYS A 67 3.82 -12.26 9.24
N SER A 68 4.83 -12.67 10.00
CA SER A 68 4.67 -13.61 11.11
C SER A 68 3.87 -13.01 12.26
N HIS A 69 4.05 -11.71 12.55
CA HIS A 69 3.22 -11.01 13.52
C HIS A 69 1.76 -10.99 13.08
N PHE A 70 1.48 -10.59 11.84
CA PHE A 70 0.12 -10.62 11.27
C PHE A 70 -0.55 -12.00 11.39
N LYS A 71 0.17 -13.07 11.09
CA LYS A 71 -0.34 -14.45 11.19
C LYS A 71 -0.66 -14.88 12.63
N ARG A 72 0.14 -14.45 13.60
CA ARG A 72 -0.04 -14.81 15.02
C ARG A 72 -1.03 -13.90 15.75
N ASN A 73 -1.04 -12.62 15.40
CA ASN A 73 -1.82 -11.58 16.04
C ASN A 73 -2.30 -10.58 14.99
N ARG A 74 -3.61 -10.55 14.81
CA ARG A 74 -4.28 -9.67 13.85
C ARG A 74 -4.43 -8.23 14.33
N LYS A 75 -3.88 -7.85 15.50
CA LYS A 75 -3.82 -6.47 15.97
C LYS A 75 -2.77 -5.67 15.19
N PRO A 76 -3.15 -4.63 14.43
CA PRO A 76 -2.21 -3.83 13.66
C PRO A 76 -1.38 -2.91 14.55
N ASN A 77 -0.17 -2.56 14.09
CA ASN A 77 0.64 -1.52 14.70
C ASN A 77 0.16 -0.11 14.35
N GLY A 78 -0.65 0.00 13.30
CA GLY A 78 -1.30 1.23 12.85
C GLY A 78 -1.96 0.99 11.49
N GLY A 79 -2.72 1.97 11.04
CA GLY A 79 -3.43 1.92 9.77
C GLY A 79 -4.24 3.18 9.55
N VAL A 80 -4.97 3.20 8.44
CA VAL A 80 -5.87 4.28 8.05
C VAL A 80 -7.08 3.71 7.35
N ALA A 81 -8.27 4.27 7.64
CA ALA A 81 -9.48 3.94 6.91
C ALA A 81 -9.43 4.55 5.50
N PHE A 82 -10.07 3.93 4.51
CA PHE A 82 -10.07 4.46 3.14
C PHE A 82 -10.68 5.86 3.05
N ALA A 83 -11.72 6.15 3.82
CA ALA A 83 -12.35 7.47 3.89
C ALA A 83 -11.41 8.59 4.40
N GLU A 84 -10.32 8.24 5.09
CA GLU A 84 -9.31 9.23 5.49
C GLU A 84 -8.26 9.50 4.41
N ILE A 85 -8.16 8.64 3.38
CA ILE A 85 -7.17 8.79 2.30
C ILE A 85 -7.65 9.87 1.34
N ARG A 86 -6.80 10.87 1.12
CA ARG A 86 -7.10 12.01 0.24
C ARG A 86 -6.36 11.93 -1.08
N ASP A 87 -5.15 11.41 -1.06
CA ASP A 87 -4.33 11.30 -2.27
C ASP A 87 -3.31 10.17 -2.15
N VAL A 88 -2.92 9.61 -3.29
CA VAL A 88 -1.88 8.58 -3.43
C VAL A 88 -1.00 8.95 -4.62
N PHE A 89 0.28 9.21 -4.38
CA PHE A 89 1.18 9.69 -5.42
C PHE A 89 2.60 9.13 -5.29
N VAL A 90 3.29 9.04 -6.42
CA VAL A 90 4.71 8.67 -6.47
C VAL A 90 5.56 9.87 -6.04
N ASP A 91 6.41 9.69 -5.04
CA ASP A 91 7.29 10.75 -4.53
C ASP A 91 8.65 10.66 -5.22
N HIS A 92 8.72 11.22 -6.43
CA HIS A 92 9.94 11.26 -7.22
C HIS A 92 11.08 12.04 -6.56
N THR A 93 10.77 12.98 -5.66
CA THR A 93 11.77 13.80 -4.96
C THR A 93 12.63 12.98 -3.98
N ARG A 94 12.11 11.83 -3.53
CA ARG A 94 12.79 10.92 -2.60
C ARG A 94 13.46 9.73 -3.28
N ILE A 95 13.30 9.59 -4.59
CA ILE A 95 13.95 8.55 -5.38
C ILE A 95 15.38 9.01 -5.67
N LYS A 96 16.35 8.35 -5.05
CA LYS A 96 17.78 8.59 -5.30
C LYS A 96 18.27 7.66 -6.40
N ALA A 97 18.12 8.09 -7.66
CA ALA A 97 18.39 7.28 -8.84
C ALA A 97 19.84 6.78 -8.96
N HIS A 98 20.80 7.45 -8.31
CA HIS A 98 22.23 7.11 -8.38
C HIS A 98 22.68 6.11 -7.30
N GLU A 99 21.81 5.64 -6.41
CA GLU A 99 22.16 4.59 -5.44
C GLU A 99 22.19 3.21 -6.12
N GLU A 100 23.11 2.33 -5.71
CA GLU A 100 23.22 0.94 -6.26
C GLU A 100 21.92 0.14 -6.14
N ARG A 101 21.06 0.51 -5.18
CA ARG A 101 19.77 -0.13 -4.97
C ARG A 101 18.69 0.93 -4.73
N PRO A 102 18.20 1.57 -5.80
CA PRO A 102 17.28 2.69 -5.67
C PRO A 102 15.96 2.23 -5.05
N ARG A 103 15.42 3.05 -4.15
CA ARG A 103 14.07 2.85 -3.59
C ARG A 103 13.06 3.57 -4.48
N PHE A 104 11.98 2.88 -4.81
CA PHE A 104 10.79 3.46 -5.39
C PHE A 104 9.87 3.89 -4.25
N VAL A 105 9.54 5.18 -4.20
CA VAL A 105 8.86 5.82 -3.08
C VAL A 105 7.50 6.33 -3.53
N PHE A 106 6.48 6.07 -2.72
CA PHE A 106 5.14 6.61 -2.90
C PHE A 106 4.57 7.05 -1.54
N SER A 107 3.62 7.97 -1.58
CA SER A 107 2.99 8.54 -0.40
C SER A 107 1.49 8.29 -0.43
N VAL A 108 0.93 7.90 0.72
CA VAL A 108 -0.51 7.88 0.98
C VAL A 108 -0.80 9.05 1.91
N ALA A 109 -1.35 10.13 1.35
CA ALA A 109 -1.74 11.31 2.10
C ALA A 109 -3.13 11.10 2.69
N THR A 110 -3.26 11.36 3.99
CA THR A 110 -4.51 11.18 4.74
C THR A 110 -4.87 12.47 5.46
N LEU A 111 -6.08 12.54 6.01
CA LEU A 111 -6.55 13.68 6.81
C LEU A 111 -5.63 14.04 7.98
N SER A 112 -4.98 13.04 8.58
CA SER A 112 -4.21 13.20 9.82
C SER A 112 -2.70 13.12 9.62
N ARG A 113 -2.22 12.42 8.58
CA ARG A 113 -0.78 12.19 8.35
C ARG A 113 -0.49 11.68 6.93
N THR A 114 0.78 11.71 6.55
CA THR A 114 1.25 11.07 5.31
C THR A 114 2.04 9.82 5.61
N TYR A 115 1.65 8.70 5.00
CA TYR A 115 2.44 7.47 5.00
C TYR A 115 3.40 7.50 3.82
N VAL A 116 4.68 7.80 4.07
CA VAL A 116 5.73 7.70 3.05
C VAL A 116 6.27 6.27 3.04
N LEU A 117 6.07 5.57 1.93
CA LEU A 117 6.31 4.14 1.76
C LEU A 117 7.30 3.89 0.61
N SER A 118 8.05 2.79 0.69
CA SER A 118 8.97 2.41 -0.37
C SER A 118 9.08 0.91 -0.58
N THR A 119 9.55 0.56 -1.77
CA THR A 119 9.97 -0.79 -2.17
C THR A 119 11.22 -0.70 -3.05
N PHE A 120 11.83 -1.84 -3.36
CA PHE A 120 12.98 -1.94 -4.28
C PHE A 120 12.59 -2.45 -5.67
N ALA A 121 11.29 -2.59 -5.94
CA ALA A 121 10.77 -3.01 -7.25
C ALA A 121 9.72 -2.01 -7.72
N ALA A 122 9.96 -1.38 -8.87
CA ALA A 122 9.05 -0.38 -9.44
C ALA A 122 7.64 -0.95 -9.66
N GLU A 123 7.55 -2.19 -10.13
CA GLU A 123 6.28 -2.88 -10.35
C GLU A 123 5.48 -3.07 -9.06
N VAL A 124 6.17 -3.45 -7.98
CA VAL A 124 5.53 -3.57 -6.66
C VAL A 124 4.99 -2.22 -6.19
N MET A 125 5.70 -1.12 -6.45
CA MET A 125 5.20 0.21 -6.11
C MET A 125 3.92 0.54 -6.87
N ARG A 126 3.89 0.30 -8.19
CA ARG A 126 2.72 0.57 -9.03
C ARG A 126 1.50 -0.23 -8.55
N ILE A 127 1.65 -1.54 -8.35
CA ILE A 127 0.58 -2.41 -7.81
C ILE A 127 0.01 -1.86 -6.50
N TRP A 128 0.86 -1.37 -5.58
CA TRP A 128 0.39 -0.78 -4.33
C TRP A 128 -0.34 0.55 -4.52
N VAL A 129 0.13 1.41 -5.42
CA VAL A 129 -0.53 2.67 -5.76
C VAL A 129 -1.92 2.37 -6.33
N ASP A 130 -2.00 1.52 -7.34
CA ASP A 130 -3.27 1.17 -7.99
C ASP A 130 -4.25 0.50 -7.01
N ALA A 131 -3.77 -0.44 -6.19
CA ALA A 131 -4.60 -1.07 -5.17
C ALA A 131 -5.18 -0.05 -4.18
N VAL A 132 -4.37 0.86 -3.64
CA VAL A 132 -4.85 1.88 -2.68
C VAL A 132 -5.80 2.86 -3.35
N CYS A 133 -5.56 3.24 -4.61
CA CYS A 133 -6.47 4.06 -5.40
C CYS A 133 -7.85 3.40 -5.54
N THR A 134 -7.96 2.08 -5.72
CA THR A 134 -9.29 1.42 -5.75
C THR A 134 -10.09 1.65 -4.47
N GLY A 135 -9.43 1.67 -3.32
CA GLY A 135 -10.09 1.90 -2.03
C GLY A 135 -10.46 3.37 -1.82
N ALA A 136 -9.54 4.29 -2.10
CA ALA A 136 -9.79 5.73 -1.96
C ALA A 136 -10.86 6.25 -2.93
N LEU A 137 -10.81 5.80 -4.19
CA LEU A 137 -11.76 6.22 -5.23
C LEU A 137 -13.18 5.67 -4.98
N ALA A 138 -13.29 4.47 -4.39
CA ALA A 138 -14.59 3.90 -4.03
C ALA A 138 -15.36 4.76 -3.02
N GLU A 139 -14.67 5.49 -2.14
CA GLU A 139 -15.31 6.40 -1.18
C GLU A 139 -15.68 7.75 -1.82
N SER A 140 -14.81 8.31 -2.67
CA SER A 140 -15.06 9.61 -3.34
C SER A 140 -16.28 9.63 -4.28
N ARG A 141 -16.77 8.46 -4.71
CA ARG A 141 -17.96 8.33 -5.58
C ARG A 141 -19.30 8.44 -4.84
N PHE A 142 -19.28 8.61 -3.52
CA PHE A 142 -20.47 8.74 -2.67
C PHE A 142 -20.56 10.07 -1.91
N GLU A 143 -19.75 11.07 -2.27
CA GLU A 143 -19.93 12.48 -1.89
C GLU A 143 -20.69 13.26 -2.96
#